data_AF-A0A3P7PW86-F1
#
_entry.id   AF-A0A3P7PW86-F1
#
_cell.length_a   1.000
_cell.length_b   1.000
_cell.length_c   1.000
_cell.angle_alpha   90.00
_cell.angle_beta   90.00
_cell.angle_gamma   90.00
#
_symmetry.space_group_name_H-M   'P 1'
#
loop_
_entity.id
_entity.type
_entity.pdbx_description
1 polymer ?
#
loop_
_entity_poly.entity_id
_entity_poly.type
_entity_poly.pdbx_seq_one_letter_code
_entity_poly.pdbx_strand_id
1 'polypeptide(L)'
;MGKLGRYNRADIGDVQRLNLDVACGEAGPQLRFWLAEYPNQPVDLPIRTLVDAAVETVQVASFLCLQTVASCFANVPSPSHIHGDGSMDRPVRLRAWNFLKGVCVAALNLHPLVNLYEEMASVPYLQSLPTFPLDELSRCIHASESGNEVSDLLIEDRHAKDINREVILRAVGGVFLSGAIQPPFEGSGVFMTFLIRQLTLVNLYDQVMASSPRDTEPEPMKPKLSEGAISSDQLFPSTPTAEPSLDPKLVVDAICLVMGHEDKEHVATGYVLLDEMLSTATAAFRAAMQTHTTKTPYEDEAQQRQQQQQPTEGQSCVEAVDSLNERASKCLVRFQLLRHLSTATMDMLYHPAWYVKWGACCILLHLCKRLPIQWFNQHIRGLLRGLLHCLHDLSSQMGQGALNLARECALELVKLVFLQPT
;
A
#
# COMPACT_ATOMS: atom_id res chain seq x y z
N MET A 1 -43.02 12.52 12.97
CA MET A 1 -43.73 11.22 13.01
C MET A 1 -45.22 11.35 13.37
N GLY A 2 -45.61 11.94 14.51
CA GLY A 2 -47.03 12.00 14.92
C GLY A 2 -48.00 12.69 13.94
N LYS A 3 -47.55 13.77 13.26
CA LYS A 3 -48.33 14.46 12.21
C LYS A 3 -48.56 13.62 10.95
N LEU A 4 -47.73 12.60 10.70
CA LEU A 4 -47.87 11.68 9.56
C LEU A 4 -48.85 10.53 9.86
N GLY A 5 -49.33 10.41 11.10
CA GLY A 5 -50.36 9.44 11.49
C GLY A 5 -50.00 8.00 11.08
N ARG A 6 -50.77 7.42 10.16
CA ARG A 6 -50.55 6.07 9.63
C ARG A 6 -49.53 5.97 8.48
N TYR A 7 -49.18 7.09 7.86
CA TYR A 7 -48.22 7.13 6.76
C TYR A 7 -46.78 6.94 7.25
N ASN A 8 -46.52 7.10 8.55
CA ASN A 8 -45.21 6.85 9.14
C ASN A 8 -44.76 5.38 9.11
N ARG A 9 -45.68 4.45 8.84
CA ARG A 9 -45.46 3.00 8.80
C ARG A 9 -45.94 2.35 7.51
N ALA A 10 -46.46 3.15 6.58
CA ALA A 10 -46.99 2.66 5.30
C ALA A 10 -45.88 2.16 4.37
N ASP A 11 -44.66 2.67 4.53
CA ASP A 11 -43.48 2.34 3.72
C ASP A 11 -42.44 1.47 4.45
N ILE A 12 -42.79 0.91 5.62
CA ILE A 12 -41.93 -0.08 6.28
C ILE A 12 -42.20 -1.41 5.57
N GLY A 13 -41.41 -1.69 4.54
CA GLY A 13 -41.35 -3.00 3.90
C GLY A 13 -40.59 -4.03 4.75
N ASP A 14 -40.56 -5.28 4.29
CA ASP A 14 -39.74 -6.32 4.92
C ASP A 14 -38.26 -5.92 4.92
N VAL A 15 -37.51 -6.32 5.96
CA VAL A 15 -36.08 -6.00 6.10
C VAL A 15 -35.30 -6.70 4.97
N GLN A 16 -34.92 -5.94 3.94
CA GLN A 16 -34.21 -6.48 2.76
C GLN A 16 -32.70 -6.61 2.94
N ARG A 17 -32.12 -6.02 4.00
CA ARG A 17 -30.68 -6.06 4.29
C ARG A 17 -30.42 -6.73 5.64
N LEU A 18 -30.55 -8.05 5.65
CA LEU A 18 -30.17 -8.89 6.76
C LEU A 18 -28.77 -9.44 6.46
N ASN A 19 -27.79 -9.09 7.30
CA ASN A 19 -26.43 -9.61 7.20
C ASN A 19 -26.42 -11.05 7.74
N LEU A 20 -26.66 -12.01 6.84
CA LEU A 20 -26.87 -13.43 7.16
C LEU A 20 -25.59 -14.24 6.95
N ASP A 21 -24.48 -13.86 7.58
CA ASP A 21 -23.41 -14.83 7.78
C ASP A 21 -23.70 -15.62 9.07
N VAL A 22 -24.02 -16.91 8.90
CA VAL A 22 -24.56 -17.80 9.94
C VAL A 22 -23.45 -18.61 10.62
N ALA A 23 -22.20 -18.49 10.16
CA ALA A 23 -21.04 -19.01 10.86
C ALA A 23 -20.54 -17.95 11.87
N CYS A 24 -21.16 -17.94 13.06
CA CYS A 24 -20.92 -17.00 14.17
C CYS A 24 -19.47 -16.50 14.31
N GLY A 25 -19.19 -15.34 13.73
CA GLY A 25 -17.94 -14.62 13.83
C GLY A 25 -17.97 -13.44 12.86
N GLU A 26 -17.35 -12.33 13.23
CA GLU A 26 -17.11 -11.28 12.26
C GLU A 26 -16.15 -11.81 11.17
N ALA A 27 -16.57 -11.74 9.91
CA ALA A 27 -15.72 -12.13 8.77
C ALA A 27 -14.55 -11.14 8.63
N GLY A 28 -13.33 -11.67 8.42
CA GLY A 28 -12.12 -10.88 8.34
C GLY A 28 -10.92 -11.57 9.00
N PRO A 29 -9.78 -10.86 9.10
CA PRO A 29 -8.58 -11.42 9.68
C PRO A 29 -8.77 -11.59 11.18
N GLN A 30 -8.13 -12.62 11.72
CA GLN A 30 -8.15 -12.93 13.15
C GLN A 30 -6.77 -12.65 13.74
N LEU A 31 -6.73 -11.99 14.90
CA LEU A 31 -5.52 -11.87 15.70
C LEU A 31 -5.53 -12.91 16.82
N ARG A 32 -4.38 -13.53 17.02
CA ARG A 32 -4.17 -14.53 18.07
C ARG A 32 -3.78 -13.86 19.38
N PHE A 33 -4.59 -14.08 20.42
CA PHE A 33 -4.37 -13.55 21.76
C PHE A 33 -4.00 -14.67 22.74
N TRP A 34 -3.01 -14.38 23.59
CA TRP A 34 -2.67 -15.20 24.75
C TRP A 34 -3.22 -14.52 25.99
N LEU A 35 -4.37 -15.01 26.46
CA LEU A 35 -5.06 -14.47 27.63
C LEU A 35 -4.51 -15.14 28.90
N ALA A 36 -4.40 -14.38 29.99
CA ALA A 36 -3.91 -14.90 31.26
C ALA A 36 -4.82 -16.03 31.80
N GLU A 37 -6.10 -15.98 31.47
CA GLU A 37 -7.13 -16.95 31.82
C GLU A 37 -7.02 -18.25 31.01
N TYR A 38 -6.39 -18.21 29.82
CA TYR A 38 -6.22 -19.35 28.93
C TYR A 38 -4.74 -19.51 28.51
N PRO A 39 -3.82 -19.79 29.46
CA PRO A 39 -2.39 -19.76 29.20
C PRO A 39 -1.92 -20.83 28.19
N ASN A 40 -2.68 -21.91 28.04
CA ASN A 40 -2.34 -23.04 27.16
C ASN A 40 -3.19 -23.08 25.89
N GLN A 41 -4.13 -22.14 25.71
CA GLN A 41 -5.02 -22.13 24.56
C GLN A 41 -5.16 -20.69 24.04
N PRO A 42 -4.49 -20.34 22.93
CA PRO A 42 -4.66 -19.03 22.34
C PRO A 42 -6.09 -18.85 21.82
N VAL A 43 -6.58 -17.61 21.88
CA VAL A 43 -7.90 -17.22 21.39
C VAL A 43 -7.72 -16.38 20.13
N ASP A 44 -8.27 -16.84 19.02
CA ASP A 44 -8.27 -16.11 17.76
C ASP A 44 -9.52 -15.21 17.71
N LEU A 45 -9.34 -13.89 17.66
CA LEU A 45 -10.43 -12.91 17.65
C LEU A 45 -10.47 -12.15 16.32
N PRO A 46 -11.65 -11.99 15.70
CA PRO A 46 -11.79 -11.16 14.51
C PRO A 46 -11.58 -9.69 14.85
N ILE A 47 -10.91 -8.96 13.96
CA ILE A 47 -10.51 -7.57 14.23
C ILE A 47 -11.18 -6.52 13.35
N ARG A 48 -12.06 -6.90 12.42
CA ARG A 48 -12.61 -5.96 11.44
C ARG A 48 -13.36 -4.81 12.11
N THR A 49 -14.23 -5.06 13.09
CA THR A 49 -15.03 -4.03 13.76
C THR A 49 -14.12 -3.15 14.60
N LEU A 50 -13.06 -3.72 15.19
CA LEU A 50 -12.06 -2.98 15.94
C LEU A 50 -11.24 -2.07 15.01
N VAL A 51 -10.90 -2.53 13.81
CA VAL A 51 -10.23 -1.72 12.80
C VAL A 51 -11.14 -0.59 12.34
N ASP A 52 -12.39 -0.87 11.98
CA ASP A 52 -13.36 0.14 11.54
C ASP A 52 -13.56 1.21 12.64
N ALA A 53 -13.79 0.78 13.89
CA ALA A 53 -13.92 1.69 15.02
C ALA A 53 -12.65 2.50 15.29
N ALA A 54 -11.47 1.91 15.15
CA ALA A 54 -10.21 2.61 15.36
C ALA A 54 -9.92 3.63 14.24
N VAL A 55 -10.23 3.32 12.98
CA VAL A 55 -10.13 4.25 11.85
C VAL A 55 -11.03 5.46 12.09
N GLU A 56 -12.31 5.22 12.41
CA GLU A 56 -13.24 6.30 12.75
C GLU A 56 -12.74 7.12 13.94
N THR A 57 -12.27 6.46 15.00
CA THR A 57 -11.75 7.14 16.19
C THR A 57 -10.57 8.04 15.86
N VAL A 58 -9.67 7.63 14.96
CA VAL A 58 -8.54 8.44 14.51
C VAL A 58 -9.02 9.66 13.71
N GLN A 59 -10.05 9.50 12.87
CA GLN A 59 -10.59 10.56 12.01
C GLN A 59 -11.49 11.58 12.75
N VAL A 60 -12.23 11.16 13.78
CA VAL A 60 -13.28 11.98 14.41
C VAL A 60 -12.69 13.15 15.21
N ALA A 61 -13.06 14.38 14.82
CA ALA A 61 -12.81 15.58 15.59
C ALA A 61 -13.83 15.79 16.75
N SER A 62 -15.06 15.25 16.69
CA SER A 62 -16.09 15.47 17.72
C SER A 62 -17.10 14.31 17.94
N PHE A 63 -17.15 13.88 19.20
CA PHE A 63 -18.11 13.12 20.06
C PHE A 63 -19.23 12.18 19.57
N LEU A 64 -19.67 12.12 18.32
CA LEU A 64 -20.95 11.43 18.02
C LEU A 64 -20.87 9.89 17.85
N CYS A 65 -19.68 9.29 17.68
CA CYS A 65 -19.58 7.85 17.41
C CYS A 65 -19.31 6.95 18.64
N LEU A 66 -18.83 7.51 19.77
CA LEU A 66 -18.29 6.67 20.86
C LEU A 66 -19.31 6.12 21.87
N GLN A 67 -20.58 6.54 21.85
CA GLN A 67 -21.58 5.96 22.77
C GLN A 67 -21.84 4.47 22.52
N THR A 68 -21.54 3.97 21.31
CA THR A 68 -21.70 2.55 20.94
C THR A 68 -20.44 1.73 21.20
N VAL A 69 -19.25 2.34 21.17
CA VAL A 69 -17.96 1.63 21.38
C VAL A 69 -17.59 1.58 22.86
N ALA A 70 -17.91 2.63 23.63
CA ALA A 70 -17.62 2.70 25.06
C ALA A 70 -18.42 1.67 25.89
N SER A 71 -19.57 1.19 25.40
CA SER A 71 -20.37 0.15 26.07
C SER A 71 -19.77 -1.26 25.93
N CYS A 72 -18.89 -1.49 24.95
CA CYS A 72 -18.22 -2.78 24.73
C CYS A 72 -16.93 -2.94 25.57
N PHE A 73 -16.34 -1.84 26.04
CA PHE A 73 -15.17 -1.85 26.93
C PHE A 73 -15.59 -1.47 28.35
N ALA A 74 -16.25 -2.39 29.05
CA ALA A 74 -16.73 -2.16 30.42
C ALA A 74 -15.58 -2.12 31.44
N ASN A 75 -15.28 -0.91 31.94
CA ASN A 75 -15.07 -0.56 33.36
C ASN A 75 -14.53 0.88 33.48
N VAL A 76 -15.32 1.87 33.06
CA VAL A 76 -15.05 3.29 33.38
C VAL A 76 -16.24 3.84 34.17
N PRO A 77 -16.05 4.35 35.40
CA PRO A 77 -17.14 4.92 36.17
C PRO A 77 -17.69 6.15 35.44
N SER A 78 -19.01 6.24 35.36
CA SER A 78 -19.76 7.34 34.73
C SER A 78 -19.38 8.70 35.35
N PRO A 79 -18.90 9.69 34.57
CA PRO A 79 -18.58 10.99 35.12
C PRO A 79 -19.85 11.84 35.22
N SER A 80 -20.24 12.11 36.46
CA SER A 80 -21.10 13.24 36.80
C SER A 80 -20.43 14.55 36.39
N HIS A 81 -21.17 15.39 35.65
CA HIS A 81 -20.89 16.80 35.40
C HIS A 81 -19.47 17.16 34.93
N ILE A 82 -19.23 17.05 33.62
CA ILE A 82 -18.12 17.76 32.97
C ILE A 82 -18.71 18.64 31.87
N HIS A 83 -18.61 19.95 32.03
CA HIS A 83 -18.63 20.90 30.91
C HIS A 83 -17.41 20.58 30.05
N GLY A 84 -17.56 19.74 29.02
CA GLY A 84 -16.47 19.23 28.19
C GLY A 84 -16.46 19.90 26.82
N ASP A 85 -15.36 20.58 26.51
CA ASP A 85 -14.99 21.03 25.17
C ASP A 85 -15.12 19.87 24.16
N GLY A 86 -15.74 20.13 23.02
CA GLY A 86 -16.19 19.12 22.05
C GLY A 86 -15.10 18.41 21.22
N SER A 87 -13.89 18.23 21.75
CA SER A 87 -12.82 17.44 21.11
C SER A 87 -12.82 16.02 21.67
N MET A 88 -12.76 14.98 20.83
CA MET A 88 -12.36 13.64 21.32
C MET A 88 -11.00 13.74 22.04
N ASP A 89 -10.87 13.05 23.17
CA ASP A 89 -9.64 13.04 23.95
C ASP A 89 -8.48 12.45 23.14
N ARG A 90 -7.40 13.24 22.94
CA ARG A 90 -6.16 12.82 22.25
C ARG A 90 -5.64 11.44 22.68
N PRO A 91 -5.69 11.05 23.98
CA PRO A 91 -5.35 9.68 24.42
C PRO A 91 -6.15 8.58 23.72
N VAL A 92 -7.43 8.79 23.43
CA VAL A 92 -8.30 7.80 22.76
C VAL A 92 -7.84 7.61 21.31
N ARG A 93 -7.57 8.72 20.60
CA ARG A 93 -7.02 8.68 19.23
C ARG A 93 -5.65 8.03 19.17
N LEU A 94 -4.79 8.28 20.16
CA LEU A 94 -3.48 7.63 20.27
C LEU A 94 -3.62 6.11 20.48
N ARG A 95 -4.56 5.65 21.31
CA ARG A 95 -4.82 4.22 21.51
C ARG A 95 -5.34 3.55 20.23
N ALA A 96 -6.28 4.20 19.55
CA ALA A 96 -6.78 3.73 18.26
C ALA A 96 -5.65 3.64 17.22
N TRP A 97 -4.81 4.68 17.13
CA TRP A 97 -3.64 4.67 16.25
C TRP A 97 -2.64 3.56 16.61
N ASN A 98 -2.33 3.36 17.89
CA ASN A 98 -1.45 2.27 18.35
C ASN A 98 -2.02 0.89 18.02
N PHE A 99 -3.34 0.72 18.13
CA PHE A 99 -4.01 -0.51 17.71
C PHE A 99 -3.84 -0.75 16.20
N LEU A 100 -4.12 0.25 15.35
CA LEU A 100 -3.95 0.14 13.90
C LEU A 100 -2.49 -0.14 13.51
N LYS A 101 -1.54 0.51 14.16
CA LYS A 101 -0.10 0.23 14.04
C LYS A 101 0.19 -1.24 14.38
N GLY A 102 -0.35 -1.75 15.49
CA GLY A 102 -0.19 -3.15 15.91
C GLY A 102 -0.75 -4.13 14.89
N VAL A 103 -1.91 -3.85 14.31
CA VAL A 103 -2.51 -4.66 13.22
C VAL A 103 -1.58 -4.71 12.00
N CYS A 104 -1.02 -3.57 11.59
CA CYS A 104 -0.09 -3.53 10.45
C CYS A 104 1.19 -4.34 10.71
N VAL A 105 1.74 -4.24 11.92
CA VAL A 105 2.93 -4.98 12.35
C VAL A 105 2.66 -6.49 12.38
N ALA A 106 1.50 -6.90 12.88
CA ALA A 106 1.07 -8.30 12.89
C ALA A 106 0.85 -8.84 11.47
N ALA A 107 0.21 -8.06 10.59
CA ALA A 107 -0.05 -8.44 9.20
C ALA A 107 1.24 -8.60 8.36
N LEU A 108 2.30 -7.87 8.72
CA LEU A 108 3.63 -8.03 8.13
C LEU A 108 4.44 -9.18 8.76
N ASN A 109 3.85 -9.95 9.69
CA ASN A 109 4.51 -11.01 10.46
C ASN A 109 5.81 -10.55 11.14
N LEU A 110 5.88 -9.28 11.57
CA LEU A 110 7.06 -8.71 12.21
C LEU A 110 7.16 -9.04 13.71
N HIS A 111 6.41 -10.03 14.22
CA HIS A 111 6.40 -10.39 15.65
C HIS A 111 7.79 -10.67 16.26
N PRO A 112 8.77 -11.25 15.55
CA PRO A 112 10.15 -11.35 16.04
C PRO A 112 10.87 -10.00 16.21
N LEU A 113 10.40 -8.93 15.55
CA LEU A 113 10.95 -7.57 15.62
C LEU A 113 10.31 -6.69 16.71
N VAL A 114 9.12 -7.04 17.22
CA VAL A 114 8.38 -6.15 18.14
C VAL A 114 9.02 -6.09 19.53
N ASN A 115 9.70 -7.16 19.96
CA ASN A 115 10.53 -7.13 21.18
C ASN A 115 11.75 -6.19 21.07
N LEU A 116 12.06 -5.67 19.88
CA LEU A 116 13.14 -4.70 19.65
C LEU A 116 12.66 -3.25 19.54
N TYR A 117 11.35 -2.97 19.63
CA TYR A 117 10.85 -1.60 19.43
C TYR A 117 11.17 -0.64 20.58
N GLU A 118 11.44 -1.14 21.79
CA GLU A 118 12.05 -0.33 22.86
C GLU A 118 13.55 -0.06 22.61
N GLU A 119 14.19 -0.84 21.73
CA GLU A 119 15.63 -0.80 21.43
C GLU A 119 15.95 -0.41 19.96
N MET A 120 15.05 0.27 19.25
CA MET A 120 15.31 0.76 17.89
C MET A 120 16.38 1.86 17.79
N ALA A 121 16.99 2.25 18.91
CA ALA A 121 18.26 3.00 18.94
C ALA A 121 19.50 2.09 18.87
N SER A 122 19.33 0.76 18.89
CA SER A 122 20.44 -0.19 18.78
C SER A 122 20.42 -0.87 17.41
N VAL A 123 21.53 -0.66 16.72
CA VAL A 123 21.88 -1.06 15.36
C VAL A 123 22.00 -2.59 15.07
N PRO A 124 22.00 -3.57 16.01
CA PRO A 124 22.33 -4.96 15.66
C PRO A 124 21.32 -5.72 14.77
N TYR A 125 20.01 -5.53 14.94
CA TYR A 125 19.01 -6.37 14.23
C TYR A 125 18.83 -5.98 12.76
N LEU A 126 18.95 -4.68 12.41
CA LEU A 126 18.95 -4.24 11.01
C LEU A 126 20.03 -4.93 10.17
N GLN A 127 21.11 -5.40 10.80
CA GLN A 127 22.18 -6.17 10.16
C GLN A 127 21.83 -7.66 9.93
N SER A 128 20.76 -8.15 10.55
CA SER A 128 20.30 -9.56 10.46
C SER A 128 19.11 -9.76 9.51
N LEU A 129 18.48 -8.68 9.04
CA LEU A 129 17.47 -8.77 7.99
C LEU A 129 18.11 -9.28 6.70
N PRO A 130 17.42 -10.16 5.94
CA PRO A 130 17.91 -10.55 4.63
C PRO A 130 18.10 -9.28 3.80
N THR A 131 19.31 -9.10 3.27
CA THR A 131 19.59 -8.02 2.34
C THR A 131 18.66 -8.20 1.14
N PHE A 132 17.95 -7.12 0.79
CA PHE A 132 17.14 -7.12 -0.42
C PHE A 132 18.00 -7.61 -1.60
N PRO A 133 17.53 -8.57 -2.43
CA PRO A 133 18.37 -9.26 -3.41
C PRO A 133 18.66 -8.36 -4.62
N LEU A 134 19.50 -7.35 -4.41
CA LEU A 134 19.87 -6.35 -5.42
C LEU A 134 20.49 -6.99 -6.66
N ASP A 135 21.23 -8.09 -6.50
CA ASP A 135 21.84 -8.84 -7.60
C ASP A 135 20.80 -9.51 -8.52
N GLU A 136 19.72 -10.05 -7.95
CA GLU A 136 18.63 -10.63 -8.76
C GLU A 136 17.83 -9.52 -9.44
N LEU A 137 17.52 -8.43 -8.73
CA LEU A 137 16.89 -7.26 -9.34
C LEU A 137 17.73 -6.71 -10.50
N SER A 138 19.05 -6.66 -10.34
CA SER A 138 19.97 -6.20 -11.40
C SER A 138 19.93 -7.11 -12.63
N ARG A 139 19.92 -8.44 -12.43
CA ARG A 139 19.74 -9.40 -13.53
C ARG A 139 18.40 -9.21 -14.25
N CYS A 140 17.30 -9.01 -13.52
CA CYS A 140 15.99 -8.75 -14.10
C CYS A 140 15.96 -7.46 -14.94
N ILE A 141 16.58 -6.38 -14.46
CA ILE A 141 16.69 -5.12 -15.21
C ILE A 141 17.41 -5.37 -16.55
N HIS A 142 18.56 -6.04 -16.52
CA HIS A 142 19.35 -6.31 -17.73
C HIS A 142 18.69 -7.29 -18.70
N ALA A 143 18.01 -8.33 -18.20
CA ALA A 143 17.22 -9.23 -19.04
C ALA A 143 16.10 -8.46 -19.77
N SER A 144 15.51 -7.47 -19.10
CA SER A 144 14.49 -6.60 -19.71
C SER A 144 15.05 -5.58 -20.72
N GLU A 145 16.35 -5.26 -20.66
CA GLU A 145 17.04 -4.39 -21.63
C GLU A 145 17.42 -5.18 -22.91
N SER A 146 17.66 -6.49 -22.81
CA SER A 146 18.10 -7.35 -23.94
C SER A 146 16.96 -8.10 -24.66
N GLY A 147 15.84 -8.36 -23.98
CA GLY A 147 14.66 -9.02 -24.56
C GLY A 147 13.63 -8.02 -25.10
N ASN A 148 13.26 -8.16 -26.37
CA ASN A 148 12.33 -7.24 -27.06
C ASN A 148 10.84 -7.58 -26.87
N GLU A 149 10.48 -8.42 -25.89
CA GLU A 149 9.08 -8.80 -25.66
C GLU A 149 8.65 -8.59 -24.21
N VAL A 150 7.72 -7.65 -24.05
CA VAL A 150 6.91 -7.47 -22.85
C VAL A 150 5.95 -8.66 -22.82
N SER A 151 6.31 -9.73 -22.11
CA SER A 151 5.32 -10.70 -21.69
C SER A 151 4.41 -9.99 -20.70
N ASP A 152 3.23 -9.62 -21.18
CA ASP A 152 2.13 -9.09 -20.38
C ASP A 152 1.62 -10.25 -19.52
N LEU A 153 2.36 -10.52 -18.44
CA LEU A 153 1.95 -11.48 -17.43
C LEU A 153 0.72 -10.87 -16.77
N LEU A 154 -0.45 -11.29 -17.25
CA LEU A 154 -1.71 -11.22 -16.55
C LEU A 154 -1.54 -12.02 -15.25
N ILE A 155 -0.94 -11.39 -14.24
CA ILE A 155 -1.01 -11.88 -12.88
C ILE A 155 -2.48 -11.72 -12.50
N GLU A 156 -3.23 -12.82 -12.59
CA GLU A 156 -4.58 -12.91 -12.03
C GLU A 156 -4.52 -12.32 -10.63
N ASP A 157 -5.40 -11.37 -10.36
CA ASP A 157 -5.43 -10.67 -9.09
C ASP A 157 -5.92 -11.62 -8.01
N ARG A 158 -4.99 -12.40 -7.46
CA ARG A 158 -5.22 -13.45 -6.45
C ARG A 158 -5.98 -12.91 -5.22
N HIS A 159 -5.96 -11.61 -5.01
CA HIS A 159 -6.55 -10.92 -3.86
C HIS A 159 -7.82 -10.12 -4.22
N ALA A 160 -8.37 -10.27 -5.43
CA ALA A 160 -9.58 -9.57 -5.83
C ALA A 160 -10.75 -9.93 -4.91
N LYS A 161 -11.16 -8.96 -4.08
CA LYS A 161 -12.31 -9.01 -3.15
C LYS A 161 -12.13 -9.97 -1.95
N ASP A 162 -10.91 -10.08 -1.42
CA ASP A 162 -10.71 -10.70 -0.11
C ASP A 162 -11.06 -9.72 1.03
N ILE A 163 -11.96 -10.13 1.92
CA ILE A 163 -12.31 -9.36 3.12
C ILE A 163 -11.10 -9.10 4.01
N ASN A 164 -10.12 -10.01 4.03
CA ASN A 164 -8.89 -9.82 4.80
C ASN A 164 -8.09 -8.64 4.27
N ARG A 165 -7.92 -8.59 2.94
CA ARG A 165 -7.27 -7.47 2.25
C ARG A 165 -7.95 -6.15 2.54
N GLU A 166 -9.28 -6.12 2.50
CA GLU A 166 -10.08 -4.93 2.77
C GLU A 166 -9.93 -4.41 4.22
N VAL A 167 -9.83 -5.32 5.19
CA VAL A 167 -9.60 -4.94 6.59
C VAL A 167 -8.19 -4.40 6.78
N ILE A 168 -7.18 -5.03 6.18
CA ILE A 168 -5.80 -4.52 6.27
C ILE A 168 -5.66 -3.19 5.51
N LEU A 169 -6.34 -3.01 4.38
CA LEU A 169 -6.39 -1.75 3.64
C LEU A 169 -6.92 -0.62 4.53
N ARG A 170 -8.01 -0.86 5.28
CA ARG A 170 -8.53 0.11 6.25
C ARG A 170 -7.53 0.37 7.37
N ALA A 171 -6.84 -0.66 7.87
CA ALA A 171 -5.85 -0.48 8.93
C ALA A 171 -4.68 0.41 8.48
N VAL A 172 -4.09 0.11 7.32
CA VAL A 172 -2.98 0.90 6.72
C VAL A 172 -3.47 2.30 6.36
N GLY A 173 -4.64 2.42 5.74
CA GLY A 173 -5.27 3.70 5.43
C GLY A 173 -5.52 4.56 6.66
N GLY A 174 -6.01 3.99 7.77
CA GLY A 174 -6.20 4.69 9.04
C GLY A 174 -4.89 5.18 9.67
N VAL A 175 -3.82 4.39 9.58
CA VAL A 175 -2.46 4.84 9.97
C VAL A 175 -2.05 6.06 9.13
N PHE A 176 -2.29 6.05 7.82
CA PHE A 176 -1.94 7.17 6.96
C PHE A 176 -2.82 8.41 7.19
N LEU A 177 -4.11 8.24 7.39
CA LEU A 177 -5.04 9.33 7.68
C LEU A 177 -4.67 10.06 8.99
N SER A 178 -4.05 9.36 9.95
CA SER A 178 -3.53 9.98 11.16
C SER A 178 -2.46 11.06 10.91
N GLY A 179 -1.85 11.09 9.72
CA GLY A 179 -0.84 12.08 9.34
C GLY A 179 -1.33 13.53 9.32
N ALA A 180 -2.64 13.75 9.26
CA ALA A 180 -3.24 15.09 9.36
C ALA A 180 -3.47 15.56 10.83
N ILE A 181 -3.32 14.66 11.82
CA ILE A 181 -3.57 15.00 13.23
C ILE A 181 -2.46 15.91 13.74
N GLN A 182 -2.85 17.07 14.29
CA GLN A 182 -1.94 18.01 14.94
C GLN A 182 -2.16 18.07 16.46
N PRO A 183 -1.09 18.02 17.28
CA PRO A 183 0.28 17.66 16.91
C PRO A 183 0.39 16.17 16.53
N PRO A 184 1.33 15.80 15.65
CA PRO A 184 1.50 14.41 15.21
C PRO A 184 1.80 13.49 16.40
N PHE A 185 1.37 12.23 16.31
CA PHE A 185 1.78 11.22 17.28
C PHE A 185 3.29 10.95 17.16
N GLU A 186 3.92 10.68 18.29
CA GLU A 186 5.35 10.41 18.34
C GLU A 186 5.69 9.19 17.48
N GLY A 187 6.70 9.34 16.60
CA GLY A 187 7.13 8.27 15.70
C GLY A 187 6.15 7.93 14.56
N SER A 188 5.02 8.62 14.41
CA SER A 188 4.02 8.27 13.38
C SER A 188 4.56 8.41 11.96
N GLY A 189 5.27 9.51 11.67
CA GLY A 189 5.91 9.72 10.37
C GLY A 189 6.92 8.61 10.02
N VAL A 190 7.77 8.23 10.98
CA VAL A 190 8.76 7.16 10.82
C VAL A 190 8.08 5.83 10.49
N PHE A 191 6.99 5.51 11.20
CA PHE A 191 6.25 4.28 10.96
C PHE A 191 5.54 4.27 9.60
N MET A 192 4.94 5.39 9.18
CA MET A 192 4.33 5.51 7.84
C MET A 192 5.37 5.30 6.74
N THR A 193 6.52 5.95 6.85
CA THR A 193 7.65 5.76 5.90
C THR A 193 8.14 4.31 5.89
N PHE A 194 8.26 3.67 7.06
CA PHE A 194 8.60 2.25 7.15
C PHE A 194 7.61 1.37 6.40
N LEU A 195 6.31 1.56 6.59
CA LEU A 195 5.27 0.77 5.89
C LEU A 195 5.35 0.94 4.38
N ILE A 196 5.44 2.19 3.89
CA ILE A 196 5.57 2.47 2.46
C ILE A 196 6.81 1.78 1.88
N ARG A 197 7.95 1.92 2.54
CA ARG A 197 9.21 1.31 2.08
C ARG A 197 9.11 -0.20 2.02
N GLN A 198 8.61 -0.81 3.09
CA GLN A 198 8.52 -2.27 3.20
C GLN A 198 7.60 -2.84 2.11
N LEU A 199 6.40 -2.31 1.94
CA LEU A 199 5.46 -2.78 0.92
C LEU A 199 5.99 -2.56 -0.51
N THR A 200 6.68 -1.44 -0.74
CA THR A 200 7.32 -1.16 -2.03
C THR A 200 8.41 -2.17 -2.36
N LEU A 201 9.27 -2.49 -1.39
CA LEU A 201 10.34 -3.47 -1.56
C LEU A 201 9.79 -4.90 -1.72
N VAL A 202 8.76 -5.28 -0.97
CA VAL A 202 8.09 -6.58 -1.14
C VAL A 202 7.50 -6.68 -2.55
N ASN A 203 6.87 -5.61 -3.08
CA ASN A 203 6.37 -5.64 -4.46
C ASN A 203 7.49 -5.84 -5.49
N LEU A 204 8.62 -5.16 -5.30
CA LEU A 204 9.79 -5.32 -6.18
C LEU A 204 10.34 -6.75 -6.11
N TYR A 205 10.40 -7.33 -4.91
CA TYR A 205 10.83 -8.72 -4.72
C TYR A 205 9.89 -9.69 -5.44
N ASP A 206 8.58 -9.51 -5.31
CA ASP A 206 7.59 -10.36 -6.00
C ASP A 206 7.71 -10.25 -7.52
N GLN A 207 7.95 -9.05 -8.05
CA GLN A 207 8.19 -8.84 -9.48
C GLN A 207 9.44 -9.59 -9.96
N VAL A 208 10.52 -9.54 -9.17
CA VAL A 208 11.77 -10.24 -9.44
C VAL A 208 11.55 -11.76 -9.44
N MET A 209 10.90 -12.29 -8.41
CA MET A 209 10.60 -13.73 -8.30
C MET A 209 9.67 -14.23 -9.40
N ALA A 210 8.71 -13.42 -9.84
CA ALA A 210 7.82 -13.76 -10.95
C ALA A 210 8.54 -13.79 -12.32
N SER A 211 9.62 -13.02 -12.46
CA SER A 211 10.41 -12.95 -13.69
C SER A 211 11.53 -13.99 -13.80
N SER A 212 11.86 -14.69 -12.70
CA SER A 212 12.86 -15.75 -12.70
C SER A 212 12.28 -17.04 -13.30
N PRO A 213 12.91 -17.67 -14.31
CA PRO A 213 12.46 -18.96 -14.83
C PRO A 213 12.59 -20.00 -13.74
N ARG A 214 11.46 -20.58 -13.30
CA ARG A 214 11.48 -21.77 -12.45
C ARG A 214 12.04 -22.92 -13.29
N ASP A 215 13.30 -23.27 -13.07
CA ASP A 215 13.85 -24.57 -13.46
C ASP A 215 13.02 -25.65 -12.77
N THR A 216 11.96 -26.10 -13.43
CA THR A 216 11.10 -27.19 -12.97
C THR A 216 11.42 -28.37 -13.87
N GLU A 217 12.44 -29.14 -13.51
CA GLU A 217 12.50 -30.53 -13.96
C GLU A 217 11.26 -31.26 -13.41
N PRO A 218 10.49 -31.97 -14.25
CA PRO A 218 9.32 -32.71 -13.79
C PRO A 218 9.78 -33.99 -13.08
N GLU A 219 9.77 -33.99 -11.75
CA GLU A 219 9.93 -35.21 -10.95
C GLU A 219 8.82 -36.24 -11.29
N PRO A 220 9.16 -37.51 -11.54
CA PRO A 220 8.21 -38.49 -12.05
C PRO A 220 7.22 -38.96 -10.98
N MET A 221 5.94 -38.96 -11.37
CA MET A 221 4.83 -39.58 -10.63
C MET A 221 5.19 -40.99 -10.14
N LYS A 222 5.10 -41.23 -8.83
CA LYS A 222 4.98 -42.59 -8.27
C LYS A 222 3.53 -42.85 -7.81
N PRO A 223 2.95 -44.01 -8.16
CA PRO A 223 1.54 -44.30 -7.95
C PRO A 223 1.21 -44.65 -6.49
N LYS A 224 -0.01 -44.27 -6.08
CA LYS A 224 -0.63 -44.61 -4.80
C LYS A 224 -0.87 -46.12 -4.68
N LEU A 225 -0.51 -46.73 -3.54
CA LEU A 225 -1.08 -48.01 -3.09
C LEU A 225 -1.22 -48.09 -1.56
N SER A 226 -2.49 -48.30 -1.14
CA SER A 226 -3.02 -49.04 0.03
C SER A 226 -2.54 -48.80 1.48
N GLU A 227 -3.50 -48.30 2.27
CA GLU A 227 -4.00 -48.78 3.58
C GLU A 227 -3.05 -49.37 4.67
N GLY A 228 -3.13 -48.74 5.86
CA GLY A 228 -3.26 -49.46 7.14
C GLY A 228 -2.08 -49.38 8.12
N ALA A 229 -2.13 -48.43 9.07
CA ALA A 229 -1.81 -48.63 10.50
C ALA A 229 -1.79 -47.28 11.24
N ILE A 230 -2.62 -47.17 12.28
CA ILE A 230 -2.66 -46.03 13.20
C ILE A 230 -1.47 -46.16 14.16
N SER A 231 -0.60 -45.16 14.19
CA SER A 231 0.38 -44.96 15.27
C SER A 231 0.37 -43.50 15.68
N SER A 232 -0.03 -43.25 16.93
CA SER A 232 0.13 -41.97 17.62
C SER A 232 1.61 -41.64 17.77
N ASP A 233 2.16 -40.74 16.94
CA ASP A 233 3.33 -39.87 17.23
C ASP A 233 3.79 -39.06 15.99
N GLN A 234 2.86 -38.39 15.31
CA GLN A 234 3.22 -37.36 14.31
C GLN A 234 2.26 -36.16 14.43
N LEU A 235 2.54 -35.30 15.41
CA LEU A 235 2.06 -33.92 15.37
C LEU A 235 2.93 -33.18 14.34
N PHE A 236 2.31 -32.44 13.43
CA PHE A 236 2.88 -31.71 12.28
C PHE A 236 2.99 -32.50 10.96
N PRO A 237 2.04 -32.31 10.02
CA PRO A 237 2.37 -32.43 8.61
C PRO A 237 3.24 -31.23 8.21
N SER A 238 4.48 -31.50 7.81
CA SER A 238 5.35 -30.57 7.10
C SER A 238 4.87 -30.42 5.65
N THR A 239 4.00 -29.44 5.42
CA THR A 239 3.78 -28.85 4.10
C THR A 239 4.01 -27.35 4.23
N PRO A 240 4.86 -26.71 3.39
CA PRO A 240 4.90 -25.26 3.30
C PRO A 240 3.64 -24.82 2.55
N THR A 241 2.49 -24.85 3.22
CA THR A 241 1.34 -24.08 2.77
C THR A 241 1.75 -22.62 2.89
N ALA A 242 2.11 -22.01 1.76
CA ALA A 242 2.48 -20.62 1.66
C ALA A 242 1.48 -19.78 2.47
N GLU A 243 1.92 -19.28 3.62
CA GLU A 243 1.14 -18.35 4.41
C GLU A 243 0.80 -17.15 3.51
N PRO A 244 -0.44 -16.62 3.57
CA PRO A 244 -0.80 -15.45 2.78
C PRO A 244 0.03 -14.26 3.25
N SER A 245 1.11 -13.96 2.51
CA SER A 245 1.87 -12.73 2.67
C SER A 245 0.97 -11.55 2.31
N LEU A 246 1.02 -10.47 3.10
CA LEU A 246 0.28 -9.25 2.85
C LEU A 246 0.44 -8.77 1.40
N ASP A 247 -0.68 -8.51 0.70
CA ASP A 247 -0.66 -8.03 -0.68
C ASP A 247 0.10 -6.70 -0.78
N PRO A 248 1.27 -6.65 -1.44
CA PRO A 248 2.05 -5.42 -1.48
C PRO A 248 1.40 -4.33 -2.36
N LYS A 249 0.43 -4.67 -3.22
CA LYS A 249 -0.35 -3.67 -3.97
C LYS A 249 -1.20 -2.77 -3.06
N LEU A 250 -1.48 -3.23 -1.84
CA LEU A 250 -2.27 -2.51 -0.84
C LEU A 250 -1.69 -1.14 -0.48
N VAL A 251 -0.38 -0.93 -0.71
CA VAL A 251 0.26 0.38 -0.55
C VAL A 251 -0.35 1.46 -1.44
N VAL A 252 -0.62 1.13 -2.70
CA VAL A 252 -1.21 2.05 -3.69
C VAL A 252 -2.65 2.32 -3.30
N ASP A 253 -3.41 1.28 -2.95
CA ASP A 253 -4.82 1.44 -2.60
C ASP A 253 -4.97 2.27 -1.31
N ALA A 254 -4.06 2.12 -0.35
CA ALA A 254 -4.04 2.92 0.86
C ALA A 254 -3.69 4.39 0.56
N ILE A 255 -2.75 4.66 -0.36
CA ILE A 255 -2.47 6.02 -0.84
C ILE A 255 -3.72 6.60 -1.55
N CYS A 256 -4.36 5.83 -2.43
CA CYS A 256 -5.59 6.22 -3.12
C CYS A 256 -6.74 6.51 -2.14
N LEU A 257 -6.86 5.73 -1.06
CA LEU A 257 -7.84 5.95 0.01
C LEU A 257 -7.61 7.30 0.71
N VAL A 258 -6.36 7.63 1.03
CA VAL A 258 -5.98 8.92 1.65
C VAL A 258 -6.21 10.08 0.68
N MET A 259 -5.80 9.92 -0.57
CA MET A 259 -5.96 10.94 -1.63
C MET A 259 -7.43 11.18 -1.97
N GLY A 260 -8.26 10.14 -1.88
CA GLY A 260 -9.70 10.17 -2.12
C GLY A 260 -10.53 10.37 -0.85
N HIS A 261 -9.95 10.93 0.22
CA HIS A 261 -10.69 11.28 1.42
C HIS A 261 -11.57 12.53 1.20
N GLU A 262 -12.68 12.64 1.94
CA GLU A 262 -13.61 13.78 1.82
C GLU A 262 -12.98 15.11 2.24
N ASP A 263 -12.15 15.06 3.28
CA ASP A 263 -11.31 16.19 3.71
C ASP A 263 -10.04 16.28 2.85
N LYS A 264 -9.89 17.42 2.17
CA LYS A 264 -8.81 17.71 1.23
C LYS A 264 -7.46 17.88 1.91
N GLU A 265 -7.42 18.11 3.23
CA GLU A 265 -6.16 18.26 3.96
C GLU A 265 -5.31 16.98 3.90
N HIS A 266 -5.94 15.81 3.82
CA HIS A 266 -5.25 14.52 3.70
C HIS A 266 -4.50 14.34 2.38
N VAL A 267 -4.83 15.11 1.33
CA VAL A 267 -4.11 15.07 0.06
C VAL A 267 -2.63 15.44 0.25
N ALA A 268 -2.32 16.34 1.20
CA ALA A 268 -0.93 16.69 1.53
C ALA A 268 -0.16 15.47 2.06
N THR A 269 -0.76 14.68 2.94
CA THR A 269 -0.19 13.42 3.42
C THR A 269 -0.03 12.42 2.27
N GLY A 270 -1.05 12.30 1.40
CA GLY A 270 -0.99 11.41 0.24
C GLY A 270 0.16 11.73 -0.72
N TYR A 271 0.48 13.01 -0.96
CA TYR A 271 1.65 13.41 -1.76
C TYR A 271 2.97 12.94 -1.15
N VAL A 272 3.14 13.05 0.17
CA VAL A 272 4.35 12.60 0.87
C VAL A 272 4.49 11.07 0.76
N LEU A 273 3.40 10.33 0.94
CA LEU A 273 3.40 8.87 0.83
C LEU A 273 3.72 8.40 -0.60
N LEU A 274 3.13 9.06 -1.60
CA LEU A 274 3.40 8.79 -3.01
C LEU A 274 4.87 9.07 -3.37
N ASP A 275 5.43 10.18 -2.87
CA ASP A 275 6.84 10.52 -3.06
C ASP A 275 7.77 9.50 -2.41
N GLU A 276 7.43 9.02 -1.21
CA GLU A 276 8.22 8.00 -0.53
C GLU A 276 8.21 6.67 -1.29
N MET A 277 7.06 6.26 -1.86
CA MET A 277 6.94 5.06 -2.68
C MET A 277 7.82 5.16 -3.94
N LEU A 278 7.69 6.27 -4.68
CA LEU A 278 8.51 6.52 -5.87
C LEU A 278 10.00 6.61 -5.54
N SER A 279 10.35 7.31 -4.47
CA SER A 279 11.74 7.47 -4.03
C SER A 279 12.36 6.14 -3.64
N THR A 280 11.61 5.30 -2.92
CA THR A 280 12.06 3.96 -2.52
C THR A 280 12.34 3.08 -3.73
N ALA A 281 11.39 3.03 -4.67
CA ALA A 281 11.55 2.23 -5.89
C ALA A 281 12.75 2.72 -6.72
N THR A 282 12.87 4.05 -6.90
CA THR A 282 13.99 4.66 -7.62
C THR A 282 15.33 4.33 -6.96
N ALA A 283 15.41 4.41 -5.63
CA ALA A 283 16.61 4.08 -4.88
C ALA A 283 16.99 2.60 -5.02
N ALA A 284 16.02 1.68 -4.98
CA ALA A 284 16.25 0.25 -5.18
C ALA A 284 16.78 -0.05 -6.59
N PHE A 285 16.18 0.53 -7.63
CA PHE A 285 16.68 0.40 -9.00
C PHE A 285 18.10 0.98 -9.16
N ARG A 286 18.36 2.16 -8.57
CA ARG A 286 19.69 2.77 -8.58
C ARG A 286 20.74 1.89 -7.92
N ALA A 287 20.43 1.35 -6.74
CA ALA A 287 21.32 0.47 -6.00
C ALA A 287 21.60 -0.83 -6.78
N ALA A 288 20.57 -1.42 -7.39
CA ALA A 288 20.73 -2.63 -8.21
C ALA A 288 21.63 -2.40 -9.42
N MET A 289 21.47 -1.27 -10.13
CA MET A 289 22.33 -0.94 -11.27
C MET A 289 23.80 -0.70 -10.90
N GLN A 290 24.09 -0.32 -9.65
CA GLN A 290 25.45 -0.10 -9.16
C GLN A 290 26.18 -1.41 -8.78
N THR A 291 25.47 -2.52 -8.53
CA THR A 291 26.10 -3.79 -8.14
C THR A 291 26.87 -4.47 -9.27
N HIS A 292 26.55 -4.18 -10.54
CA HIS A 292 27.30 -4.70 -11.70
C HIS A 292 28.60 -3.94 -11.96
N THR A 293 28.63 -2.62 -11.72
CA THR A 293 29.82 -1.79 -11.97
C THR A 293 31.00 -2.13 -11.05
N THR A 294 30.73 -2.70 -9.87
CA THR A 294 31.75 -3.06 -8.88
C THR A 294 32.27 -4.50 -9.00
N LYS A 295 31.61 -5.36 -9.79
CA LYS A 295 31.99 -6.78 -9.95
C LYS A 295 32.93 -7.05 -11.14
N THR A 296 33.30 -6.05 -11.92
CA THR A 296 34.42 -6.15 -12.88
C THR A 296 35.69 -5.46 -12.36
N PRO A 297 36.44 -6.11 -11.46
CA PRO A 297 37.87 -5.84 -11.37
C PRO A 297 38.63 -7.16 -11.48
N TYR A 298 38.84 -7.71 -12.69
CA TYR A 298 40.01 -8.59 -12.94
C TYR A 298 40.40 -8.88 -14.41
N GLU A 299 39.77 -8.34 -15.45
CA GLU A 299 40.20 -8.69 -16.83
C GLU A 299 40.63 -7.56 -17.77
N ASP A 300 40.45 -6.26 -17.44
CA ASP A 300 40.78 -5.18 -18.39
C ASP A 300 42.00 -4.30 -18.05
N GLU A 301 42.73 -4.57 -16.95
CA GLU A 301 43.94 -3.78 -16.61
C GLU A 301 45.18 -4.12 -17.47
N ALA A 302 45.09 -5.10 -18.37
CA ALA A 302 46.21 -5.49 -19.23
C ALA A 302 46.31 -4.70 -20.56
N GLN A 303 45.27 -3.94 -20.98
CA GLN A 303 45.29 -3.25 -22.28
C GLN A 303 45.34 -1.72 -22.23
N GLN A 304 45.11 -1.08 -21.08
CA GLN A 304 45.11 0.39 -20.98
C GLN A 304 46.41 1.03 -20.47
N ARG A 305 47.55 0.32 -20.53
CA ARG A 305 48.85 0.92 -20.16
C ARG A 305 49.55 1.70 -21.29
N GLN A 306 48.91 1.94 -22.42
CA GLN A 306 49.45 2.75 -23.51
C GLN A 306 48.41 3.68 -24.14
N GLN A 307 47.91 4.66 -23.39
CA GLN A 307 47.75 6.03 -23.90
C GLN A 307 47.43 6.96 -22.73
N GLN A 308 48.29 7.96 -22.57
CA GLN A 308 48.37 8.87 -21.44
C GLN A 308 48.03 10.27 -21.94
N GLN A 309 47.27 11.04 -21.13
CA GLN A 309 46.91 12.49 -21.17
C GLN A 309 45.38 12.65 -21.12
N GLN A 310 44.69 13.42 -20.26
CA GLN A 310 44.96 14.48 -19.27
C GLN A 310 43.77 14.53 -18.27
N PRO A 311 43.87 15.17 -17.09
CA PRO A 311 42.80 15.15 -16.08
C PRO A 311 41.76 16.26 -16.32
N THR A 312 40.51 15.88 -16.57
CA THR A 312 39.33 16.77 -16.51
C THR A 312 38.49 16.38 -15.29
N GLU A 313 38.98 16.72 -14.10
CA GLU A 313 38.28 16.44 -12.85
C GLU A 313 37.13 17.44 -12.65
N GLY A 314 35.89 16.99 -12.90
CA GLY A 314 34.69 17.75 -12.56
C GLY A 314 33.43 17.42 -13.38
N GLN A 315 33.58 17.01 -14.65
CA GLN A 315 32.44 16.75 -15.55
C GLN A 315 32.00 15.28 -15.61
N SER A 316 32.91 14.33 -15.38
CA SER A 316 32.65 12.89 -15.51
C SER A 316 31.65 12.32 -14.47
N CYS A 317 31.60 12.89 -13.25
CA CYS A 317 30.75 12.37 -12.19
C CYS A 317 29.28 12.79 -12.35
N VAL A 318 29.03 13.99 -12.87
CA VAL A 318 27.67 14.54 -13.07
C VAL A 318 26.96 13.80 -14.21
N GLU A 319 27.64 13.57 -15.34
CA GLU A 319 27.10 12.81 -16.48
C GLU A 319 26.78 11.34 -16.12
N ALA A 320 27.57 10.74 -15.22
CA ALA A 320 27.33 9.38 -14.73
C ALA A 320 26.09 9.28 -13.81
N VAL A 321 25.80 10.32 -13.01
CA VAL A 321 24.62 10.35 -12.13
C VAL A 321 23.35 10.61 -12.95
N ASP A 322 23.41 11.51 -13.93
CA ASP A 322 22.26 11.84 -14.79
C ASP A 322 21.84 10.64 -15.66
N SER A 323 22.82 9.91 -16.22
CA SER A 323 22.55 8.67 -16.98
C SER A 323 21.97 7.54 -16.12
N LEU A 324 22.42 7.40 -14.88
CA LEU A 324 21.88 6.42 -13.94
C LEU A 324 20.43 6.74 -13.55
N ASN A 325 20.13 8.04 -13.37
CA ASN A 325 18.78 8.49 -13.03
C ASN A 325 17.81 8.31 -14.21
N GLU A 326 18.27 8.53 -15.45
CA GLU A 326 17.50 8.25 -16.65
C GLU A 326 17.17 6.75 -16.79
N ARG A 327 18.16 5.87 -16.54
CA ARG A 327 17.96 4.41 -16.56
C ARG A 327 17.02 3.92 -15.45
N ALA A 328 17.16 4.45 -14.23
CA ALA A 328 16.23 4.16 -13.15
C ALA A 328 14.80 4.57 -13.51
N SER A 329 14.65 5.74 -14.14
CA SER A 329 13.36 6.25 -14.60
C SER A 329 12.73 5.36 -15.68
N LYS A 330 13.52 4.78 -16.59
CA LYS A 330 13.04 3.77 -17.55
C LYS A 330 12.54 2.50 -16.87
N CYS A 331 13.21 2.05 -15.80
CA CYS A 331 12.80 0.89 -15.02
C CYS A 331 11.49 1.12 -14.26
N LEU A 332 11.28 2.33 -13.72
CA LEU A 332 10.02 2.71 -13.06
C LEU A 332 8.80 2.51 -13.96
N VAL A 333 8.92 2.78 -15.27
CA VAL A 333 7.80 2.58 -16.22
C VAL A 333 7.29 1.13 -16.21
N ARG A 334 8.17 0.17 -15.93
CA ARG A 334 7.87 -1.28 -15.90
C ARG A 334 7.55 -1.79 -14.49
N PHE A 335 7.53 -0.90 -13.48
CA PHE A 335 7.28 -1.28 -12.11
C PHE A 335 5.80 -1.64 -11.89
N GLN A 336 5.53 -2.81 -11.31
CA GLN A 336 4.15 -3.30 -11.14
C GLN A 336 3.28 -2.38 -10.28
N LEU A 337 3.80 -1.78 -9.21
CA LEU A 337 3.03 -0.79 -8.43
C LEU A 337 2.62 0.42 -9.26
N LEU A 338 3.44 0.88 -10.19
CA LEU A 338 3.10 2.02 -11.05
C LEU A 338 2.01 1.66 -12.06
N ARG A 339 1.97 0.41 -12.53
CA ARG A 339 0.85 -0.08 -13.34
C ARG A 339 -0.43 -0.16 -12.50
N HIS A 340 -0.36 -0.70 -11.29
CA HIS A 340 -1.50 -0.76 -10.37
C HIS A 340 -2.00 0.63 -9.98
N LEU A 341 -1.10 1.59 -9.75
CA LEU A 341 -1.43 3.00 -9.50
C LEU A 341 -2.20 3.61 -10.67
N SER A 342 -1.82 3.29 -11.92
CA SER A 342 -2.58 3.73 -13.10
C SER A 342 -4.02 3.22 -13.07
N THR A 343 -4.22 1.91 -12.84
CA THR A 343 -5.53 1.29 -12.76
C THR A 343 -6.37 1.87 -11.62
N ALA A 344 -5.81 1.93 -10.41
CA ALA A 344 -6.49 2.50 -9.25
C ALA A 344 -6.88 3.97 -9.48
N THR A 345 -6.01 4.76 -10.10
CA THR A 345 -6.31 6.16 -10.44
C THR A 345 -7.42 6.27 -11.48
N MET A 346 -7.46 5.37 -12.48
CA MET A 346 -8.59 5.31 -13.43
C MET A 346 -9.91 4.96 -12.72
N ASP A 347 -9.89 3.99 -11.82
CA ASP A 347 -11.08 3.61 -11.04
C ASP A 347 -11.59 4.79 -10.20
N MET A 348 -10.67 5.57 -9.60
CA MET A 348 -11.02 6.79 -8.88
C MET A 348 -11.70 7.85 -9.78
N LEU A 349 -11.32 7.98 -11.06
CA LEU A 349 -11.96 8.90 -12.01
C LEU A 349 -13.40 8.51 -12.37
N TYR A 350 -13.71 7.21 -12.31
CA TYR A 350 -15.06 6.68 -12.51
C TYR A 350 -15.91 6.65 -11.24
N HIS A 351 -15.31 6.88 -10.08
CA HIS A 351 -16.01 6.81 -8.80
C HIS A 351 -17.13 7.86 -8.68
N PRO A 352 -18.31 7.53 -8.11
CA PRO A 352 -19.44 8.46 -8.04
C PRO A 352 -19.16 9.72 -7.21
N ALA A 353 -18.40 9.59 -6.12
CA ALA A 353 -18.11 10.70 -5.21
C ALA A 353 -17.09 11.70 -5.78
N TRP A 354 -17.39 13.00 -5.68
CA TRP A 354 -16.57 14.09 -6.23
C TRP A 354 -15.16 14.17 -5.60
N TYR A 355 -15.01 13.86 -4.31
CA TYR A 355 -13.74 13.96 -3.59
C TYR A 355 -12.75 12.85 -3.99
N VAL A 356 -13.24 11.65 -4.35
CA VAL A 356 -12.40 10.58 -4.92
C VAL A 356 -11.85 11.00 -6.28
N LYS A 357 -12.70 11.60 -7.14
CA LYS A 357 -12.27 12.15 -8.43
C LYS A 357 -11.25 13.29 -8.26
N TRP A 358 -11.43 14.14 -7.25
CA TRP A 358 -10.46 15.18 -6.89
C TRP A 358 -9.10 14.55 -6.56
N GLY A 359 -9.09 13.53 -5.70
CA GLY A 359 -7.89 12.77 -5.35
C GLY A 359 -7.18 12.19 -6.58
N ALA A 360 -7.93 11.61 -7.52
CA ALA A 360 -7.39 11.09 -8.77
C ALA A 360 -6.69 12.17 -9.60
N CYS A 361 -7.30 13.35 -9.72
CA CYS A 361 -6.72 14.48 -10.44
C CYS A 361 -5.44 14.99 -9.75
N CYS A 362 -5.42 15.02 -8.42
CA CYS A 362 -4.23 15.35 -7.64
C CYS A 362 -3.09 14.34 -7.86
N ILE A 363 -3.38 13.04 -7.85
CA ILE A 363 -2.40 11.98 -8.17
C ILE A 363 -1.82 12.24 -9.56
N LEU A 364 -2.66 12.37 -10.59
CA LEU A 364 -2.20 12.57 -11.97
C LEU A 364 -1.34 13.82 -12.14
N LEU A 365 -1.78 14.97 -11.63
CA LEU A 365 -1.02 16.22 -11.69
C LEU A 365 0.34 16.10 -11.00
N HIS A 366 0.39 15.35 -9.89
CA HIS A 366 1.62 15.12 -9.14
C HIS A 366 2.57 14.17 -9.87
N LEU A 367 2.04 13.13 -10.51
CA LEU A 367 2.80 12.20 -11.33
C LEU A 367 3.34 12.88 -12.60
N CYS A 368 2.59 13.80 -13.22
CA CYS A 368 3.04 14.56 -14.40
C CYS A 368 4.37 15.31 -14.16
N LYS A 369 4.68 15.61 -12.90
CA LYS A 369 5.91 16.31 -12.49
C LYS A 369 7.07 15.36 -12.13
N ARG A 370 6.82 14.05 -12.04
CA ARG A 370 7.77 13.07 -11.45
C ARG A 370 8.06 11.87 -12.32
N LEU A 371 7.10 11.45 -13.14
CA LEU A 371 7.25 10.27 -14.00
C LEU A 371 7.65 10.67 -15.42
N PRO A 372 8.43 9.82 -16.11
CA PRO A 372 8.76 10.05 -17.52
C PRO A 372 7.51 9.94 -18.40
N ILE A 373 7.50 10.70 -19.50
CA ILE A 373 6.41 10.71 -20.51
C ILE A 373 6.05 9.32 -21.05
N GLN A 374 7.02 8.40 -21.08
CA GLN A 374 6.84 7.02 -21.55
C GLN A 374 5.77 6.26 -20.76
N TRP A 375 5.69 6.49 -19.44
CA TRP A 375 4.64 5.90 -18.61
C TRP A 375 3.25 6.43 -18.99
N PHE A 376 3.13 7.73 -19.22
CA PHE A 376 1.88 8.33 -19.67
C PHE A 376 1.46 7.82 -21.04
N ASN A 377 2.39 7.64 -21.97
CA ASN A 377 2.12 7.08 -23.29
C ASN A 377 1.48 5.68 -23.22
N GLN A 378 1.89 4.85 -22.26
CA GLN A 378 1.32 3.51 -22.07
C GLN A 378 -0.12 3.54 -21.56
N HIS A 379 -0.50 4.57 -20.79
CA HIS A 379 -1.79 4.64 -20.10
C HIS A 379 -2.74 5.73 -20.63
N ILE A 380 -2.31 6.55 -21.60
CA ILE A 380 -3.00 7.78 -22.02
C ILE A 380 -4.45 7.53 -22.45
N ARG A 381 -4.73 6.43 -23.15
CA ARG A 381 -6.10 6.12 -23.63
C ARG A 381 -7.06 5.92 -22.47
N GLY A 382 -6.65 5.18 -21.43
CA GLY A 382 -7.46 4.95 -20.24
C GLY A 382 -7.62 6.22 -19.41
N LEU A 383 -6.53 6.95 -19.20
CA LEU A 383 -6.54 8.20 -18.43
C LEU A 383 -7.43 9.27 -19.06
N LEU A 384 -7.34 9.50 -20.37
CA LEU A 384 -8.19 10.47 -21.06
C LEU A 384 -9.66 10.06 -21.04
N ARG A 385 -9.97 8.77 -21.20
CA ARG A 385 -11.35 8.27 -21.12
C ARG A 385 -11.93 8.47 -19.72
N GLY A 386 -11.15 8.20 -18.68
CA GLY A 386 -11.52 8.44 -17.28
C GLY A 386 -11.70 9.92 -16.99
N LEU A 387 -10.79 10.78 -17.45
CA LEU A 387 -10.88 12.23 -17.29
C LEU A 387 -12.09 12.83 -18.00
N LEU A 388 -12.42 12.36 -19.20
CA LEU A 388 -13.61 12.81 -19.92
C LEU A 388 -14.90 12.43 -19.17
N HIS A 389 -14.97 11.21 -18.63
CA HIS A 389 -16.08 10.79 -17.77
C HIS A 389 -16.15 11.65 -16.51
N CYS A 390 -15.02 11.86 -15.83
CA CYS A 390 -14.89 12.72 -14.65
C CYS A 390 -15.40 14.14 -14.92
N LEU A 391 -14.98 14.76 -16.03
CA LEU A 391 -15.44 16.09 -16.44
C LEU A 391 -16.94 16.14 -16.71
N HIS A 392 -17.48 15.16 -17.44
CA HIS A 392 -18.90 15.06 -17.71
C HIS A 392 -19.70 14.92 -16.41
N ASP A 393 -19.32 13.98 -15.56
CA ASP A 393 -20.03 13.72 -14.31
C ASP A 393 -19.95 14.91 -13.35
N LEU A 394 -18.76 15.50 -13.15
CA LEU A 394 -18.58 16.69 -12.33
C LEU A 394 -19.29 17.92 -12.87
N SER A 395 -19.53 18.02 -14.19
CA SER A 395 -20.30 19.14 -14.74
C SER A 395 -21.77 19.13 -14.30
N SER A 396 -22.28 17.96 -13.92
CA SER A 396 -23.62 17.77 -13.35
C SER A 396 -23.65 17.90 -11.82
N GLN A 397 -22.50 17.83 -11.16
CA GLN A 397 -22.36 17.90 -9.71
C GLN A 397 -21.90 19.32 -9.27
N MET A 398 -22.43 19.84 -8.16
CA MET A 398 -22.28 21.23 -7.69
C MET A 398 -20.84 21.69 -7.30
N GLY A 399 -19.79 20.92 -7.63
CA GLY A 399 -18.41 21.16 -7.20
C GLY A 399 -17.55 21.88 -8.25
N GLN A 400 -17.68 23.21 -8.38
CA GLN A 400 -16.92 23.97 -9.39
C GLN A 400 -15.39 23.83 -9.23
N GLY A 401 -14.90 23.70 -7.99
CA GLY A 401 -13.47 23.49 -7.73
C GLY A 401 -12.96 22.15 -8.27
N ALA A 402 -13.71 21.06 -8.08
CA ALA A 402 -13.32 19.74 -8.57
C ALA A 402 -13.33 19.70 -10.10
N LEU A 403 -14.33 20.33 -10.71
CA LEU A 403 -14.42 20.46 -12.17
C LEU A 403 -13.24 21.27 -12.74
N ASN A 404 -12.85 22.35 -12.09
CA ASN A 404 -11.69 23.16 -12.51
C ASN A 404 -10.38 22.38 -12.40
N LEU A 405 -10.17 21.65 -11.30
CA LEU A 405 -9.00 20.79 -11.13
C LEU A 405 -8.94 19.68 -12.18
N ALA A 406 -10.08 19.06 -12.51
CA ALA A 406 -10.15 18.05 -13.56
C ALA A 406 -9.80 18.62 -14.95
N ARG A 407 -10.22 19.87 -15.25
CA ARG A 407 -9.84 20.57 -16.49
C ARG A 407 -8.34 20.85 -16.56
N GLU A 408 -7.78 21.34 -15.45
CA GLU A 408 -6.33 21.57 -15.33
C GLU A 408 -5.56 20.25 -15.53
N CYS A 409 -5.98 19.20 -14.84
CA CYS A 409 -5.40 17.86 -14.97
C CYS A 409 -5.42 17.35 -16.41
N ALA A 410 -6.57 17.44 -17.10
CA ALA A 410 -6.69 17.04 -18.50
C ALA A 410 -5.78 17.88 -19.41
N LEU A 411 -5.71 19.19 -19.19
CA LEU A 411 -4.86 20.09 -19.96
C LEU A 411 -3.37 19.75 -19.78
N GLU A 412 -2.92 19.58 -18.55
CA GLU A 412 -1.51 19.26 -18.26
C GLU A 412 -1.12 17.88 -18.81
N LEU A 413 -2.00 16.88 -18.72
CA LEU A 413 -1.77 15.57 -19.32
C LEU A 413 -1.64 15.65 -20.85
N VAL A 414 -2.54 16.40 -21.52
CA VAL A 414 -2.48 16.59 -22.97
C VAL A 414 -1.22 17.36 -23.39
N LYS A 415 -0.85 18.41 -22.64
CA LYS A 415 0.39 19.16 -22.89
C LYS A 415 1.61 18.26 -22.76
N LEU A 416 1.69 17.47 -21.69
CA LEU A 416 2.81 16.58 -21.42
C LEU A 416 2.99 15.56 -22.54
N VAL A 417 1.90 14.93 -22.99
CA VAL A 417 1.97 13.81 -23.96
C VAL A 417 2.04 14.27 -25.41
N PHE A 418 1.31 15.32 -25.80
CA PHE A 418 1.14 15.69 -27.21
C PHE A 418 1.83 16.99 -27.63
N LEU A 419 2.23 17.85 -26.69
CA LEU A 419 2.76 19.18 -27.01
C LEU A 419 4.23 19.38 -26.62
N GLN A 420 4.88 18.37 -26.01
CA GLN A 420 6.32 18.44 -25.80
C GLN A 420 7.07 18.12 -27.10
N PRO A 421 8.06 18.94 -27.50
CA PRO A 421 8.89 18.65 -28.66
C PRO A 421 9.69 17.36 -28.39
N THR A 422 9.54 16.39 -29.30
CA THR A 422 10.28 15.13 -29.32
C THR A 422 11.78 15.33 -29.48
#